data_AF-A0A1J7GND0-F1
#
_entry.id   AF-A0A1J7GND0-F1
#
_cell.length_a   1.000
_cell.length_b   1.000
_cell.length_c   1.000
_cell.angle_alpha   90.00
_cell.angle_beta   90.00
_cell.angle_gamma   90.00
#
_symmetry.space_group_name_H-M   'P 1'
#
loop_
_entity.id
_entity.type
_entity.pdbx_description
1 polymer ?
#
loop_
_entity_poly.entity_id
_entity_poly.type
_entity_poly.pdbx_seq_one_letter_code
_entity_poly.pdbx_strand_id
1 'polypeptide(L)'
;MIDAPGPCVLFATPGMLSGGFSLEVFKHWGPSEKNLVTLPGFCVAGTVGHKLLSGKLTKSDLGPDSEKDIHCQVHQLAFSPHTDCKGIMDLVKFLSPKHVMLVHGEKPKMISLKEKIHSELGIPCYYPANNETVRIPSTHYENVETSDSFVRSCSNPNFKFQKCSSLDTCNSTLSDRNLMPELQVKDERVAEGILVVDRNKKAKIVHKDELLLTLSEK
;
A
#
# COMPACT_ATOMS: atom_id res chain seq x y z
N MET A 1 4.54 17.44 -46.06
CA MET A 1 4.14 18.09 -44.79
C MET A 1 5.35 18.29 -43.88
N ILE A 2 6.26 17.31 -43.78
CA ILE A 2 7.54 17.44 -43.06
C ILE A 2 8.45 18.51 -43.68
N ASP A 3 8.39 18.68 -45.00
CA ASP A 3 9.19 19.67 -45.75
C ASP A 3 8.48 21.02 -45.97
N ALA A 4 7.42 21.30 -45.22
CA ALA A 4 6.72 22.57 -45.36
C ALA A 4 7.64 23.73 -44.90
N PRO A 5 7.75 24.83 -45.67
CA PRO A 5 8.63 25.93 -45.32
C PRO A 5 8.08 26.74 -44.14
N GLY A 6 8.99 27.16 -43.24
CA GLY A 6 8.68 28.02 -42.09
C GLY A 6 8.59 27.29 -40.74
N PRO A 7 8.52 28.04 -39.63
CA PRO A 7 8.38 27.45 -38.30
C PRO A 7 6.98 26.86 -38.11
N CYS A 8 6.90 25.64 -37.58
CA CYS A 8 5.64 24.98 -37.27
C CYS A 8 5.71 24.20 -35.96
N VAL A 9 4.55 23.93 -35.37
CA VAL A 9 4.42 23.02 -34.23
C VAL A 9 3.73 21.75 -34.72
N LEU A 10 4.40 20.62 -34.57
CA LEU A 10 3.86 19.32 -34.94
C LEU A 10 3.57 18.48 -33.69
N PHE A 11 2.34 17.99 -33.59
CA PHE A 11 1.97 16.94 -32.66
C PHE A 11 2.02 15.60 -33.39
N ALA A 12 2.91 14.71 -32.95
CA ALA A 12 3.10 13.40 -33.56
C ALA A 12 2.94 12.29 -32.52
N THR A 13 2.41 11.16 -32.95
CA THR A 13 2.25 9.94 -32.16
C THR A 13 3.14 8.84 -32.71
N PRO A 14 3.56 7.87 -31.88
CA PRO A 14 3.43 7.76 -30.42
C PRO A 14 4.40 8.67 -29.63
N GLY A 15 4.00 9.08 -28.42
CA GLY A 15 4.70 10.10 -27.61
C GLY A 15 6.05 9.70 -27.01
N MET A 16 6.44 8.41 -27.07
CA MET A 16 7.74 7.91 -26.58
C MET A 16 8.75 7.66 -27.70
N LEU A 17 8.44 8.06 -28.93
CA LEU A 17 9.27 7.83 -30.12
C LEU A 17 9.58 6.34 -30.38
N SER A 18 8.67 5.44 -29.98
CA SER A 18 8.86 3.99 -30.11
C SER A 18 8.77 3.48 -31.56
N GLY A 19 8.26 4.27 -32.49
CA GLY A 19 8.07 3.92 -33.90
C GLY A 19 7.13 4.89 -34.61
N GLY A 20 6.75 4.58 -35.85
CA GLY A 20 5.74 5.33 -36.60
C GLY A 20 6.14 6.77 -36.94
N PHE A 21 5.12 7.62 -37.16
CA PHE A 21 5.29 8.96 -37.70
C PHE A 21 6.13 9.88 -36.79
N SER A 22 5.98 9.78 -35.46
CA SER A 22 6.80 10.58 -34.55
C SER A 22 8.29 10.26 -34.65
N LEU A 23 8.65 8.99 -34.85
CA LEU A 23 10.04 8.58 -35.03
C LEU A 23 10.57 9.01 -36.40
N GLU A 24 9.78 8.91 -37.46
CA GLU A 24 10.17 9.36 -38.81
C GLU A 24 10.46 10.86 -38.85
N VAL A 25 9.57 11.66 -38.27
CA VAL A 25 9.78 13.11 -38.16
C VAL A 25 11.01 13.41 -37.31
N PHE A 26 11.16 12.71 -36.19
CA PHE A 26 12.32 12.89 -35.32
C PHE A 26 13.64 12.62 -36.04
N LYS A 27 13.73 11.56 -36.86
CA LYS A 27 14.93 11.30 -37.68
C LYS A 27 15.20 12.41 -38.70
N HIS A 28 14.15 12.99 -39.26
CA HIS A 28 14.27 14.04 -40.27
C HIS A 28 14.65 15.40 -39.66
N TRP A 29 14.08 15.76 -38.51
CA TRP A 29 14.27 17.06 -37.86
C TRP A 29 15.33 17.08 -36.76
N GLY A 30 15.65 15.93 -36.17
CA GLY A 30 16.62 15.79 -35.08
C GLY A 30 18.04 16.27 -35.39
N PRO A 31 18.55 16.21 -36.63
CA PRO A 31 19.90 16.71 -36.95
C PRO A 31 20.06 18.24 -36.90
N SER A 32 18.97 19.00 -36.83
CA SER A 32 19.02 20.47 -36.81
C SER A 32 18.96 21.01 -35.39
N GLU A 33 19.96 21.79 -34.98
CA GLU A 33 20.03 22.50 -33.69
C GLU A 33 18.92 23.55 -33.49
N LYS A 34 18.32 24.01 -34.59
CA LYS A 34 17.21 24.98 -34.56
C LYS A 34 15.89 24.36 -34.11
N ASN A 35 15.81 23.03 -34.09
CA ASN A 35 14.60 22.30 -33.75
C ASN A 35 14.56 21.96 -32.27
N LEU A 36 13.35 21.94 -31.72
CA LEU A 36 13.06 21.53 -30.35
C LEU A 36 12.13 20.33 -30.38
N VAL A 37 12.51 19.27 -29.67
CA VAL A 37 11.70 18.07 -29.45
C VAL A 37 11.23 18.06 -28.01
N THR A 38 9.91 18.11 -27.83
CA THR A 38 9.29 18.11 -26.52
C THR A 38 8.60 16.78 -26.25
N LEU A 39 9.01 16.09 -25.19
CA LEU A 39 8.40 14.83 -24.75
C LEU A 39 7.39 15.14 -23.63
N PRO A 40 6.10 14.83 -23.81
CA PRO A 40 5.04 15.32 -22.92
C PRO A 40 4.92 14.56 -21.60
N GLY A 41 5.76 13.56 -21.34
CA GLY A 41 5.66 12.79 -20.10
C GLY A 41 6.75 11.77 -19.89
N PHE A 42 6.45 10.78 -19.05
CA PHE A 42 7.38 9.70 -18.71
C PHE A 42 7.63 8.78 -19.92
N CYS A 43 8.91 8.53 -20.21
CA CYS A 43 9.32 7.57 -21.23
C CYS A 43 9.82 6.28 -20.58
N VAL A 44 9.19 5.15 -20.93
CA VAL A 44 9.54 3.82 -20.43
C VAL A 44 10.97 3.46 -20.85
N ALA A 45 11.72 2.84 -19.95
CA ALA A 45 13.06 2.34 -20.22
C ALA A 45 13.08 1.44 -21.47
N GLY A 46 14.06 1.66 -22.36
CA GLY A 46 14.20 0.95 -23.63
C GLY A 46 13.58 1.68 -24.83
N THR A 47 12.69 2.64 -24.62
CA THR A 47 12.18 3.48 -25.72
C THR A 47 13.23 4.47 -26.20
N VAL A 48 13.12 4.90 -27.47
CA VAL A 48 13.99 5.94 -28.05
C VAL A 48 13.88 7.24 -27.25
N GLY A 49 12.67 7.63 -26.84
CA GLY A 49 12.46 8.81 -26.00
C GLY A 49 13.22 8.75 -24.67
N HIS A 50 13.25 7.59 -24.00
CA HIS A 50 14.03 7.43 -22.76
C HIS A 50 15.54 7.51 -23.01
N LYS A 51 16.03 6.91 -24.09
CA LYS A 51 17.46 6.97 -24.47
C LYS A 51 17.88 8.39 -24.84
N LEU A 52 17.00 9.13 -25.51
CA LEU A 52 17.18 10.53 -25.85
C LEU A 52 17.30 11.41 -24.59
N LEU A 53 16.39 11.25 -23.64
CA LEU A 53 16.40 12.00 -22.37
C LEU A 53 17.60 11.68 -21.48
N SER A 54 18.10 10.44 -21.52
CA SER A 54 19.27 10.01 -20.76
C SER A 54 20.60 10.36 -21.43
N GLY A 55 20.59 10.97 -22.62
CA GLY A 55 21.80 11.26 -23.40
C GLY A 55 22.52 10.02 -23.91
N LYS A 56 21.86 8.86 -23.90
CA LYS A 56 22.42 7.56 -24.31
C LYS A 56 21.92 7.11 -25.68
N LEU A 57 21.31 8.01 -26.44
CA LEU A 57 20.78 7.67 -27.76
C LEU A 57 21.93 7.37 -28.72
N THR A 58 21.89 6.19 -29.33
CA THR A 58 22.87 5.77 -30.34
C THR A 58 22.23 5.74 -31.73
N LYS A 59 23.05 5.86 -32.79
CA LYS A 59 22.59 5.78 -34.19
C LYS A 59 21.81 4.48 -34.47
N SER A 60 22.26 3.37 -33.88
CA SER A 60 21.57 2.07 -33.96
C SER A 60 20.16 2.06 -33.36
N ASP A 61 19.87 2.91 -32.37
CA ASP A 61 18.54 2.97 -31.73
C ASP A 61 17.48 3.59 -32.62
N LEU A 62 17.90 4.39 -33.61
CA LEU A 62 17.02 4.97 -34.62
C LEU A 62 16.83 4.01 -35.81
N GLY A 63 17.60 2.92 -35.89
CA GLY A 63 17.50 1.93 -36.96
C GLY A 63 18.66 2.04 -37.97
N PRO A 64 18.77 1.06 -38.89
CA PRO A 64 19.97 0.83 -39.70
C PRO A 64 20.35 2.00 -40.62
N ASP A 65 19.37 2.78 -41.10
CA ASP A 65 19.62 3.89 -42.03
C ASP A 65 19.85 5.26 -41.35
N SER A 66 19.96 5.28 -40.02
CA SER A 66 20.07 6.54 -39.27
C SER A 66 21.54 6.91 -39.04
N GLU A 67 22.23 7.41 -40.07
CA GLU A 67 23.63 7.87 -39.95
C GLU A 67 23.78 9.26 -39.32
N LYS A 68 22.69 10.02 -39.20
CA LYS A 68 22.71 11.43 -38.81
C LYS A 68 22.80 11.60 -37.30
N ASP A 69 23.75 12.43 -36.87
CA ASP A 69 23.86 12.84 -35.47
C ASP A 69 22.67 13.74 -35.09
N ILE A 70 22.16 13.55 -33.88
CA ILE A 70 21.03 14.31 -33.34
C ILE A 70 21.58 15.53 -32.59
N HIS A 71 21.19 16.72 -33.04
CA HIS A 71 21.64 17.99 -32.48
C HIS A 71 20.49 18.89 -31.99
N CYS A 72 19.23 18.49 -32.22
CA CYS A 72 18.07 19.23 -31.74
C CYS A 72 18.04 19.34 -30.22
N GLN A 73 17.45 20.42 -29.71
CA GLN A 73 17.19 20.57 -28.29
C GLN A 73 16.10 19.60 -27.86
N VAL A 74 16.25 18.99 -26.68
CA VAL A 74 15.28 18.05 -26.13
C VAL A 74 14.78 18.58 -24.79
N HIS A 75 13.46 18.64 -24.63
CA HIS A 75 12.84 19.06 -23.39
C HIS A 75 11.78 18.04 -22.94
N GLN A 76 11.81 17.66 -21.66
CA GLN A 76 10.77 16.82 -21.07
C GLN A 76 9.79 17.70 -20.30
N LEU A 77 8.52 17.64 -20.67
CA LEU A 77 7.45 18.22 -19.88
C LEU A 77 6.86 17.14 -18.97
N ALA A 78 6.72 17.45 -17.68
CA ALA A 78 6.13 16.55 -16.71
C ALA A 78 4.60 16.66 -16.68
N PHE A 79 3.93 16.56 -17.83
CA PHE A 79 2.47 16.43 -17.87
C PHE A 79 2.08 14.99 -17.57
N SER A 80 2.08 14.66 -16.28
CA SER A 80 1.69 13.36 -15.77
C SER A 80 0.33 13.48 -15.07
N PRO A 81 -0.71 12.75 -15.50
CA PRO A 81 -1.94 12.62 -14.72
C PRO A 81 -1.74 11.73 -13.47
N HIS A 82 -0.53 11.21 -13.25
CA HIS A 82 -0.22 10.39 -12.08
C HIS A 82 -0.01 11.24 -10.83
N THR A 83 -0.53 10.74 -9.72
CA THR A 83 -0.35 11.32 -8.38
C THR A 83 1.11 11.27 -7.96
N ASP A 84 1.57 12.34 -7.32
CA ASP A 84 2.90 12.43 -6.75
C ASP A 84 3.02 11.66 -5.42
N CYS A 85 4.24 11.61 -4.87
CA CYS A 85 4.48 10.96 -3.59
C CYS A 85 3.63 11.56 -2.47
N LYS A 86 3.41 12.88 -2.46
CA LYS A 86 2.61 13.56 -1.44
C LYS A 86 1.15 13.11 -1.51
N GLY A 87 0.54 13.13 -2.69
CA GLY A 87 -0.85 12.70 -2.84
C GLY A 87 -1.07 11.23 -2.49
N ILE A 88 -0.11 10.34 -2.80
CA ILE A 88 -0.18 8.94 -2.38
C ILE A 88 -0.09 8.82 -0.85
N MET A 89 0.83 9.54 -0.21
CA MET A 89 0.96 9.53 1.26
C MET A 89 -0.29 10.07 1.96
N ASP A 90 -0.86 11.17 1.43
CA ASP A 90 -2.10 11.76 1.95
C ASP A 90 -3.26 10.78 1.83
N LEU A 91 -3.36 10.04 0.72
CA LEU A 91 -4.38 9.01 0.53
C LEU A 91 -4.21 7.83 1.50
N VAL A 92 -3.00 7.32 1.67
CA VAL A 92 -2.74 6.21 2.62
C VAL A 92 -3.03 6.65 4.04
N LYS A 93 -2.67 7.88 4.42
CA LYS A 93 -2.98 8.46 5.72
C LYS A 93 -4.49 8.58 5.95
N PHE A 94 -5.21 9.08 4.94
CA PHE A 94 -6.67 9.23 5.02
C PHE A 94 -7.39 7.89 5.19
N LEU A 95 -6.99 6.87 4.43
CA LEU A 95 -7.62 5.54 4.49
C LEU A 95 -7.18 4.71 5.69
N SER A 96 -5.98 4.96 6.23
CA SER A 96 -5.37 4.20 7.33
C SER A 96 -5.51 2.67 7.16
N PRO A 97 -5.08 2.11 6.01
CA PRO A 97 -5.25 0.68 5.75
C PRO A 97 -4.36 -0.18 6.67
N LYS A 98 -4.79 -1.42 6.94
CA LYS A 98 -3.98 -2.38 7.72
C LYS A 98 -2.70 -2.79 6.98
N HIS A 99 -2.74 -2.82 5.65
CA HIS A 99 -1.63 -3.25 4.78
C HIS A 99 -1.67 -2.46 3.47
N VAL A 100 -0.49 -2.14 2.92
CA VAL A 100 -0.34 -1.47 1.60
C VAL A 100 0.49 -2.34 0.67
N MET A 101 0.14 -2.40 -0.61
CA MET A 101 0.93 -3.08 -1.65
C MET A 101 1.19 -2.11 -2.81
N LEU A 102 2.47 -1.90 -3.11
CA LEU A 102 2.93 -1.07 -4.22
C LEU A 102 3.11 -1.94 -5.46
N VAL A 103 2.53 -1.49 -6.56
CA VAL A 103 2.58 -2.12 -7.88
C VAL A 103 2.78 -1.05 -8.95
N HIS A 104 3.08 -1.46 -10.20
CA HIS A 104 3.20 -0.54 -11.35
C HIS A 104 4.09 0.69 -11.12
N GLY A 105 5.25 0.49 -10.51
CA GLY A 105 6.25 1.53 -10.31
C GLY A 105 7.66 1.06 -10.64
N GLU A 106 8.58 2.01 -10.79
CA GLU A 106 10.00 1.70 -10.87
C GLU A 106 10.48 1.15 -9.51
N LYS A 107 11.22 0.03 -9.54
CA LYS A 107 11.76 -0.62 -8.34
C LYS A 107 12.42 0.34 -7.34
N PRO A 108 13.36 1.23 -7.72
CA PRO A 108 13.99 2.15 -6.75
C PRO A 108 12.99 3.14 -6.13
N LYS A 109 12.03 3.64 -6.91
CA LYS A 109 11.00 4.57 -6.42
C LYS A 109 10.02 3.87 -5.48
N MET A 110 9.64 2.63 -5.78
CA MET A 110 8.78 1.82 -4.90
C MET A 110 9.45 1.50 -3.57
N ILE A 111 10.76 1.21 -3.56
CA ILE A 111 11.53 0.99 -2.32
C ILE A 111 11.47 2.24 -1.43
N SER A 112 11.80 3.40 -2.00
CA SER A 112 11.76 4.68 -1.28
C SER A 112 10.35 5.00 -0.75
N LEU A 113 9.31 4.76 -1.54
CA LEU A 113 7.93 4.98 -1.11
C LEU A 113 7.50 4.02 0.00
N LYS A 114 7.89 2.74 -0.07
CA LYS A 114 7.65 1.77 1.00
C LYS A 114 8.27 2.24 2.30
N GLU A 115 9.55 2.62 2.26
CA GLU A 115 10.28 3.07 3.44
C GLU A 115 9.57 4.26 4.08
N LYS A 116 9.12 5.22 3.28
CA LYS A 116 8.37 6.39 3.73
C LYS A 116 7.03 6.03 4.38
N ILE A 117 6.24 5.15 3.75
CA ILE A 117 4.96 4.67 4.31
C ILE A 117 5.20 3.97 5.66
N HIS A 118 6.24 3.14 5.74
CA HIS A 118 6.56 2.41 6.95
C HIS A 118 7.05 3.33 8.07
N SER A 119 7.95 4.28 7.76
CA SER A 119 8.53 5.20 8.75
C SER A 119 7.54 6.23 9.28
N GLU A 120 6.68 6.78 8.41
CA GLU A 120 5.77 7.86 8.79
C GLU A 120 4.43 7.37 9.34
N LEU A 121 3.90 6.24 8.83
CA LEU A 121 2.57 5.75 9.18
C LEU A 121 2.60 4.45 10.00
N GLY A 122 3.75 3.76 10.09
CA GLY A 122 3.86 2.47 10.78
C GLY A 122 3.10 1.34 10.08
N ILE A 123 2.62 1.55 8.86
CA ILE A 123 1.81 0.58 8.12
C ILE A 123 2.72 -0.43 7.40
N PRO A 124 2.47 -1.74 7.50
CA PRO A 124 3.17 -2.74 6.70
C PRO A 124 2.94 -2.52 5.20
N CYS A 125 4.02 -2.32 4.46
CA CYS A 125 3.98 -2.04 3.03
C CYS A 125 4.83 -3.05 2.22
N TYR A 126 4.25 -3.59 1.16
CA TYR A 126 4.82 -4.64 0.31
C TYR A 126 5.06 -4.12 -1.12
N TYR A 127 6.04 -4.65 -1.83
CA TYR A 127 6.27 -4.39 -3.27
C TYR A 127 6.74 -5.70 -3.95
N PRO A 128 5.83 -6.67 -4.13
CA PRO A 128 6.23 -7.98 -4.64
C PRO A 128 6.83 -7.89 -6.05
N ALA A 129 7.81 -8.76 -6.32
CA ALA A 129 8.27 -9.00 -7.67
C ALA A 129 7.20 -9.74 -8.50
N ASN A 130 7.34 -9.73 -9.82
CA ASN A 130 6.48 -10.52 -10.70
C ASN A 130 6.56 -12.00 -10.30
N ASN A 131 5.42 -12.66 -10.20
CA ASN A 131 5.25 -14.05 -9.73
C ASN A 131 5.56 -14.28 -8.24
N GLU A 132 5.76 -13.24 -7.44
CA GLU A 132 5.89 -13.37 -5.99
C GLU A 132 4.50 -13.46 -5.33
N THR A 133 4.34 -14.40 -4.40
CA THR A 133 3.09 -14.56 -3.64
C THR A 133 3.23 -13.91 -2.27
N VAL A 134 2.36 -12.92 -1.99
CA VAL A 134 2.28 -12.28 -0.67
C VAL A 134 1.08 -12.85 0.10
N ARG A 135 1.30 -13.25 1.35
CA ARG A 135 0.23 -13.70 2.25
C ARG A 135 -0.11 -12.60 3.24
N ILE A 136 -1.34 -12.11 3.21
CA ILE A 136 -1.83 -11.08 4.11
C ILE A 136 -2.85 -11.72 5.05
N PRO A 137 -2.63 -11.69 6.38
CA PRO A 137 -3.60 -12.20 7.33
C PRO A 137 -4.87 -11.34 7.27
N SER A 138 -6.02 -11.97 7.08
CA SER A 138 -7.33 -11.31 7.15
C SER A 138 -8.04 -11.73 8.42
N THR A 139 -8.72 -10.77 9.05
CA THR A 139 -9.62 -11.07 10.17
C THR A 139 -10.97 -11.47 9.60
N HIS A 140 -11.35 -12.73 9.78
CA HIS A 140 -12.69 -13.19 9.44
C HIS A 140 -13.61 -12.99 10.63
N TYR A 141 -14.64 -12.15 10.46
CA TYR A 141 -15.69 -12.00 11.47
C TYR A 141 -16.89 -12.85 11.05
N GLU A 142 -17.24 -13.82 11.88
CA GLU A 142 -18.49 -14.57 11.73
C GLU A 142 -19.54 -13.97 12.68
N ASN A 143 -20.73 -13.70 12.14
CA ASN A 143 -21.86 -13.33 12.98
C ASN A 143 -22.45 -14.60 13.58
N VAL A 144 -22.26 -14.76 14.88
CA VAL A 144 -22.69 -15.94 15.62
C VAL A 144 -23.94 -15.61 16.42
N GLU A 145 -24.99 -16.43 16.31
CA GLU A 145 -26.18 -16.27 17.14
C GLU A 145 -25.83 -16.63 18.58
N THR A 146 -26.34 -15.88 19.56
CA THR A 146 -26.06 -16.15 20.98
C THR A 146 -27.35 -16.57 21.69
N SER A 147 -27.23 -17.44 22.70
CA SER A 147 -28.34 -17.71 23.59
C SER A 147 -28.50 -16.61 24.65
N ASP A 148 -29.74 -16.35 25.07
CA ASP A 148 -30.05 -15.34 26.08
C ASP A 148 -29.32 -15.61 27.40
N SER A 149 -29.17 -16.89 27.77
CA SER A 149 -28.44 -17.31 28.97
C SER A 149 -26.94 -17.03 28.87
N PHE A 150 -26.34 -17.17 27.67
CA PHE A 150 -24.95 -16.79 27.45
C PHE A 150 -24.77 -15.27 27.60
N VAL A 151 -25.66 -14.46 27.02
CA VAL A 151 -25.62 -12.98 27.16
C VAL A 151 -25.78 -12.55 28.62
N ARG A 152 -26.69 -13.17 29.37
CA ARG A 152 -26.85 -12.93 30.82
C ARG A 152 -25.59 -13.31 31.59
N SER A 153 -24.94 -14.42 31.26
CA SER A 153 -23.68 -14.84 31.91
C SER A 153 -22.55 -13.83 31.68
N CYS A 154 -22.49 -13.20 30.51
CA CYS A 154 -21.52 -12.15 30.19
C CYS A 154 -21.76 -10.85 30.98
N SER A 155 -22.98 -10.66 31.49
CA SER A 155 -23.41 -9.44 32.17
C SER A 155 -23.17 -9.50 33.69
N ASN A 156 -22.78 -10.67 34.22
CA ASN A 156 -22.46 -10.84 35.64
C ASN A 156 -21.00 -10.44 35.90
N PRO A 157 -20.74 -9.42 36.73
CA PRO A 157 -19.37 -9.02 37.04
C PRO A 157 -18.70 -10.04 37.95
N ASN A 158 -17.62 -10.66 37.47
CA ASN A 158 -16.74 -11.51 38.26
C ASN A 158 -15.57 -10.68 38.79
N PHE A 159 -15.76 -10.00 39.91
CA PHE A 159 -14.68 -9.28 40.58
C PHE A 159 -13.77 -10.27 41.31
N LYS A 160 -12.51 -10.37 40.87
CA LYS A 160 -11.47 -11.03 41.67
C LYS A 160 -10.78 -9.97 42.53
N PHE A 161 -10.78 -10.20 43.84
CA PHE A 161 -10.06 -9.37 44.80
C PHE A 161 -8.64 -9.92 44.96
N GLN A 162 -7.66 -9.26 44.36
CA GLN A 162 -6.26 -9.64 44.57
C GLN A 162 -5.73 -8.93 45.82
N LYS A 163 -5.40 -9.70 46.87
CA LYS A 163 -4.75 -9.15 48.06
C LYS A 163 -3.27 -8.98 47.73
N CYS A 164 -2.78 -7.74 47.69
CA CYS A 164 -1.37 -7.44 47.50
C CYS A 164 -0.61 -7.88 48.76
N SER A 165 -0.01 -9.07 48.77
CA SER A 165 0.98 -9.44 49.78
C SER A 165 2.32 -8.84 49.35
N SER A 166 2.68 -7.73 49.98
CA SER A 166 3.98 -7.07 49.81
C SER A 166 5.12 -7.96 50.29
N LEU A 167 5.68 -8.76 49.39
CA LEU A 167 7.04 -9.26 49.42
C LEU A 167 7.46 -9.45 47.96
N ASP A 168 8.09 -8.43 47.38
CA ASP A 168 9.47 -8.56 46.89
C ASP A 168 9.99 -7.26 46.26
N THR A 169 11.15 -6.85 46.80
CA THR A 169 12.14 -5.89 46.28
C THR A 169 11.85 -4.39 46.36
N CYS A 170 12.27 -3.85 47.51
CA CYS A 170 12.59 -2.45 47.78
C CYS A 170 13.75 -1.95 46.90
N ASN A 171 13.58 -0.76 46.31
CA ASN A 171 14.60 0.30 46.27
C ASN A 171 14.03 1.61 45.67
N SER A 172 13.46 2.46 46.52
CA SER A 172 13.67 3.92 46.47
C SER A 172 13.07 4.59 47.68
N THR A 173 13.83 5.54 48.22
CA THR A 173 13.70 6.24 49.50
C THR A 173 12.55 7.24 49.62
N LEU A 174 12.13 7.44 50.88
CA LEU A 174 11.43 8.58 51.51
C LEU A 174 9.89 8.58 51.56
N SER A 175 9.41 8.22 52.76
CA SER A 175 8.30 8.77 53.55
C SER A 175 6.98 9.15 52.88
N ASP A 176 5.92 8.37 53.12
CA ASP A 176 4.75 8.90 53.82
C ASP A 176 3.82 7.81 54.40
N ARG A 177 3.03 8.22 55.40
CA ARG A 177 2.21 7.40 56.31
C ARG A 177 0.94 6.83 55.65
N ASN A 178 0.48 5.69 56.20
CA ASN A 178 -0.81 5.01 55.98
C ASN A 178 -1.04 4.34 54.60
N LEU A 179 -0.38 3.21 54.35
CA LEU A 179 -0.78 2.31 53.26
C LEU A 179 -1.95 1.42 53.74
N MET A 180 -3.18 1.85 53.50
CA MET A 180 -4.29 0.89 53.41
C MET A 180 -3.94 -0.08 52.27
N PRO A 181 -4.19 -1.39 52.40
CA PRO A 181 -4.00 -2.30 51.27
C PRO A 181 -4.96 -1.88 50.15
N GLU A 182 -4.44 -1.28 49.09
CA GLU A 182 -5.22 -0.94 47.91
C GLU A 182 -5.78 -2.24 47.31
N LEU A 183 -7.10 -2.43 47.48
CA LEU A 183 -7.85 -3.48 46.79
C LEU A 183 -7.85 -3.14 45.30
N GLN A 184 -6.93 -3.72 44.55
CA GLN A 184 -6.97 -3.67 43.10
C GLN A 184 -8.10 -4.58 42.61
N VAL A 185 -9.19 -3.95 42.15
CA VAL A 185 -10.29 -4.64 41.47
C VAL A 185 -9.94 -4.66 39.99
N LYS A 186 -9.57 -5.83 39.47
CA LYS A 186 -9.43 -6.05 38.03
C LYS A 186 -10.73 -6.62 37.49
N ASP A 187 -11.28 -5.96 36.48
CA ASP A 187 -12.41 -6.44 35.69
C ASP A 187 -11.89 -7.43 34.64
N GLU A 188 -11.74 -8.69 35.05
CA GLU A 188 -11.45 -9.82 34.16
C GLU A 188 -12.76 -10.44 33.65
N ARG A 189 -13.62 -9.66 32.97
CA ARG A 189 -14.79 -10.19 32.26
C ARG A 189 -14.37 -11.23 31.23
N VAL A 190 -14.37 -12.50 31.63
CA VAL A 190 -14.18 -13.65 30.75
C VAL A 190 -15.51 -14.42 30.74
N ALA A 191 -16.22 -14.37 29.63
CA ALA A 191 -17.39 -15.19 29.42
C ALA A 191 -16.97 -16.51 28.76
N GLU A 192 -17.35 -17.62 29.38
CA GLU A 192 -17.09 -18.96 28.85
C GLU A 192 -18.36 -19.55 28.26
N GLY A 193 -18.32 -19.98 27.01
CA GLY A 193 -19.44 -20.58 26.30
C GLY A 193 -18.97 -21.65 25.33
N ILE A 194 -19.92 -22.39 24.77
CA ILE A 194 -19.65 -23.43 23.78
C ILE A 194 -20.12 -22.94 22.40
N LEU A 195 -19.21 -22.97 21.43
CA LEU A 195 -19.52 -22.66 20.04
C LEU A 195 -20.02 -23.94 19.34
N VAL A 196 -21.28 -23.93 18.93
CA VAL A 196 -21.91 -25.00 18.16
C VAL A 196 -21.93 -24.59 16.69
N VAL A 197 -21.26 -25.37 15.84
CA VAL A 197 -21.21 -25.17 14.38
C VAL A 197 -21.84 -26.38 13.71
N ASP A 198 -22.99 -26.19 13.06
CA ASP A 198 -23.66 -27.23 12.28
C ASP A 198 -23.38 -27.03 10.79
N ARG A 199 -23.29 -28.11 10.01
CA ARG A 199 -22.88 -28.04 8.59
C ARG A 199 -23.83 -27.20 7.71
N ASN A 200 -25.09 -27.09 8.11
CA ASN A 200 -26.15 -26.41 7.35
C ASN A 200 -26.82 -25.24 8.11
N LYS A 201 -26.34 -24.88 9.31
CA LYS A 201 -26.92 -23.78 10.11
C LYS A 201 -25.83 -22.78 10.51
N LYS A 202 -26.24 -21.55 10.81
CA LYS A 202 -25.33 -20.53 11.35
C LYS A 202 -24.73 -21.01 12.67
N ALA A 203 -23.48 -20.63 12.91
CA ALA A 203 -22.83 -20.90 14.18
C ALA A 203 -23.62 -20.25 15.33
N LYS A 204 -23.72 -20.95 16.46
CA LYS A 204 -24.40 -20.47 17.67
C LYS A 204 -23.53 -20.63 18.90
N ILE A 205 -23.42 -19.60 19.74
CA ILE A 205 -22.79 -19.68 21.06
C ILE A 205 -23.87 -19.95 22.10
N VAL A 206 -23.67 -20.99 22.89
CA VAL A 206 -24.59 -21.39 23.97
C VAL A 206 -23.85 -21.43 25.31
N HIS A 207 -24.60 -21.22 26.39
CA HIS A 207 -24.09 -21.44 27.74
C HIS A 207 -23.86 -22.95 27.96
N LYS A 208 -22.93 -23.32 28.86
CA LYS A 208 -22.58 -24.72 29.14
C LYS A 208 -23.81 -25.58 29.48
N ASP A 209 -24.78 -24.99 30.18
CA ASP A 209 -26.00 -25.67 30.65
C ASP A 209 -27.06 -25.89 29.55
N GLU A 210 -26.98 -25.17 28.44
CA GLU A 210 -27.95 -25.25 27.33
C GLU A 210 -27.50 -26.17 26.20
N LEU A 211 -26.28 -26.71 26.30
CA LEU A 211 -25.70 -27.59 25.28
C LEU A 211 -26.57 -28.82 25.01
N LEU A 212 -27.05 -29.48 26.07
CA LEU A 212 -27.86 -30.68 25.94
C LEU A 212 -29.21 -30.38 25.29
N LEU A 213 -29.82 -29.23 25.61
CA LEU A 213 -31.09 -28.80 25.00
C LEU A 213 -30.90 -28.52 23.51
N THR A 214 -29.84 -27.80 23.12
CA THR A 214 -29.58 -27.48 21.72
C THR A 214 -29.15 -28.68 20.86
N LEU A 215 -28.57 -29.72 21.46
CA LEU A 215 -28.26 -30.98 20.78
C LEU A 215 -29.45 -31.94 20.70
N SER A 216 -30.42 -31.82 21.62
CA SER A 216 -31.63 -32.67 21.68
C SER A 216 -32.76 -32.17 20.76
N GLU A 217 -32.68 -30.93 20.26
CA GLU A 217 -33.61 -30.35 19.29
C GLU A 217 -33.32 -30.73 17.81
N LYS A 218 -32.46 -31.71 17.56
CA LYS A 218 -32.19 -32.29 16.23
C LYS A 218 -33.00 -33.56 16.00
#